data_AF-A0A814QS42-F1
#
_entry.id   AF-A0A814QS42-F1
#
_cell.length_a   1.000
_cell.length_b   1.000
_cell.length_c   1.000
_cell.angle_alpha   90.00
_cell.angle_beta   90.00
_cell.angle_gamma   90.00
#
_symmetry.space_group_name_H-M   'P 1'
#
loop_
_entity.id
_entity.type
_entity.pdbx_description
1 polymer ?
#
loop_
_entity_poly.entity_id
_entity_poly.type
_entity_poly.pdbx_seq_one_letter_code
_entity_poly.pdbx_strand_id
1 'polypeptide(L)'
;MMKKQSNVQVTATATGNNNNETDNENHITYDEFSILVRRIDRMEYSIGSIVSRIDNVLTKLELLEKGKMKRREALTRILNSISEDDKLSKEMKHERLEKMIRDELEETNLDRQTPIQNLNQKTKTPGAPGSGHSH
;
A
#
# COMPACT_ATOMS: atom_id res chain seq x y z
N MET A 1 -40.31 -27.51 -20.96
CA MET A 1 -39.34 -26.55 -20.39
C MET A 1 -39.85 -25.14 -20.62
N MET A 2 -40.32 -24.46 -19.57
CA MET A 2 -40.84 -23.09 -19.63
C MET A 2 -39.98 -22.20 -18.73
N LYS A 3 -39.39 -21.15 -19.31
CA LYS A 3 -38.61 -20.15 -18.58
C LYS A 3 -39.58 -19.24 -17.82
N LYS A 4 -39.54 -19.26 -16.48
CA LYS A 4 -40.21 -18.26 -15.63
C LYS A 4 -39.40 -16.97 -15.68
N GLN A 5 -39.95 -15.93 -16.32
CA GLN A 5 -39.47 -14.57 -16.13
C GLN A 5 -39.96 -14.07 -14.77
N SER A 6 -39.02 -13.69 -13.90
CA SER A 6 -39.31 -13.06 -12.61
C SER A 6 -39.51 -11.57 -12.85
N ASN A 7 -40.77 -11.11 -12.75
CA ASN A 7 -41.14 -9.71 -12.89
C ASN A 7 -41.16 -9.11 -11.48
N VAL A 8 -40.13 -8.33 -11.11
CA VAL A 8 -40.11 -7.61 -9.83
C VAL A 8 -40.88 -6.32 -10.03
N GLN A 9 -42.14 -6.30 -9.56
CA GLN A 9 -43.00 -5.13 -9.56
C GLN A 9 -42.67 -4.26 -8.35
N VAL A 10 -42.23 -3.03 -8.58
CA VAL A 10 -42.07 -1.99 -7.55
C VAL A 10 -43.39 -1.24 -7.45
N THR A 11 -44.16 -1.48 -6.39
CA THR A 11 -45.41 -0.79 -6.10
C THR A 11 -45.16 0.41 -5.19
N ALA A 12 -45.49 1.61 -5.67
CA ALA A 12 -45.58 2.81 -4.83
C ALA A 12 -46.87 2.74 -4.00
N THR A 13 -46.78 2.80 -2.67
CA THR A 13 -47.92 2.80 -1.77
C THR A 13 -48.45 4.22 -1.57
N ALA A 14 -49.72 4.44 -1.94
CA ALA A 14 -50.47 5.64 -1.61
C ALA A 14 -50.98 5.57 -0.16
N THR A 15 -50.76 6.65 0.58
CA THR A 15 -51.11 6.87 1.99
C THR A 15 -52.58 6.60 2.30
N GLY A 16 -52.84 5.68 3.24
CA GLY A 16 -54.15 5.43 3.84
C GLY A 16 -54.02 5.20 5.35
N ASN A 17 -54.60 6.11 6.13
CA ASN A 17 -54.74 6.03 7.60
C ASN A 17 -55.45 4.74 8.02
N ASN A 18 -54.92 4.00 9.01
CA ASN A 18 -55.66 3.25 10.03
C ASN A 18 -54.73 2.86 11.19
N ASN A 19 -55.23 3.02 12.42
CA ASN A 19 -54.49 2.85 13.67
C ASN A 19 -54.37 1.38 14.12
N ASN A 20 -53.23 1.09 14.76
CA ASN A 20 -52.93 0.01 15.71
C ASN A 20 -52.71 -1.42 15.16
N GLU A 21 -51.46 -1.72 14.82
CA GLU A 21 -50.71 -2.83 15.42
C GLU A 21 -49.22 -2.56 15.25
N THR A 22 -48.48 -2.61 16.35
CA THR A 22 -47.03 -2.44 16.42
C THR A 22 -46.32 -3.63 15.79
N ASP A 23 -46.32 -3.70 14.46
CA ASP A 23 -45.19 -4.32 13.80
C ASP A 23 -44.07 -3.28 13.81
N ASN A 24 -43.06 -3.55 14.64
CA ASN A 24 -41.76 -2.89 14.56
C ASN A 24 -41.11 -3.30 13.23
N GLU A 25 -41.71 -2.90 12.10
CA GLU A 25 -41.07 -3.05 10.81
C GLU A 25 -39.92 -2.06 10.79
N ASN A 26 -38.74 -2.58 11.15
CA ASN A 26 -37.44 -1.92 11.04
C ASN A 26 -37.12 -1.69 9.55
N HIS A 27 -37.88 -0.83 8.89
CA HIS A 27 -37.63 -0.41 7.53
C HIS A 27 -36.44 0.54 7.54
N ILE A 28 -35.34 0.12 6.91
CA ILE A 28 -34.18 0.96 6.67
C ILE A 28 -34.51 1.88 5.50
N THR A 29 -34.42 3.17 5.71
CA THR A 29 -34.65 4.16 4.65
C THR A 29 -33.52 4.13 3.62
N TYR A 30 -33.82 4.54 2.38
CA TYR A 30 -32.81 4.65 1.34
C TYR A 30 -31.65 5.59 1.73
N ASP A 31 -31.94 6.62 2.51
CA ASP A 31 -30.94 7.58 3.00
C ASP A 31 -29.99 6.92 4.02
N GLU A 32 -30.52 6.13 4.96
CA GLU A 32 -29.72 5.36 5.91
C GLU A 32 -28.82 4.33 5.21
N PHE A 33 -29.36 3.63 4.22
CA PHE A 33 -28.59 2.73 3.38
C PHE A 33 -27.49 3.48 2.60
N SER A 34 -27.83 4.64 2.03
CA SER A 34 -26.88 5.48 1.27
C SER A 34 -25.72 5.99 2.12
N ILE A 35 -25.94 6.28 3.41
CA ILE A 35 -24.87 6.64 4.35
C ILE A 35 -23.90 5.47 4.52
N LEU A 36 -24.42 4.24 4.65
CA LEU A 36 -23.60 3.05 4.78
C LEU A 36 -22.77 2.79 3.51
N VAL A 37 -23.38 2.91 2.33
CA VAL A 37 -22.69 2.75 1.04
C VAL A 37 -21.53 3.75 0.93
N ARG A 38 -21.76 5.04 1.20
CA ARG A 38 -20.69 6.05 1.18
C ARG A 38 -19.56 5.73 2.17
N ARG A 39 -19.87 5.08 3.30
CA ARG A 39 -18.85 4.66 4.27
C ARG A 39 -18.04 3.48 3.73
N ILE A 40 -18.69 2.53 3.07
CA ILE A 40 -18.02 1.41 2.40
C ILE A 40 -17.09 1.94 1.30
N ASP A 41 -17.53 2.90 0.48
CA ASP A 41 -16.68 3.48 -0.59
C ASP A 41 -15.38 4.08 -0.02
N ARG A 42 -15.47 4.81 1.11
CA ARG A 42 -14.29 5.36 1.79
C ARG A 42 -13.40 4.26 2.37
N MET A 43 -14.00 3.20 2.90
CA MET A 43 -13.26 2.04 3.40
C MET A 43 -12.54 1.31 2.26
N GLU A 44 -13.20 1.10 1.12
CA GLU A 44 -12.61 0.47 -0.06
C GLU A 44 -11.39 1.25 -0.55
N TYR A 45 -11.51 2.58 -0.65
CA TYR A 45 -10.38 3.44 -0.97
C TYR A 45 -9.24 3.32 0.05
N SER A 46 -9.56 3.36 1.35
CA SER A 46 -8.55 3.23 2.41
C SER A 46 -7.85 1.88 2.37
N ILE A 47 -8.59 0.80 2.12
CA ILE A 47 -8.05 -0.56 1.99
C ILE A 47 -7.14 -0.63 0.77
N GLY A 48 -7.56 -0.12 -0.39
CA GLY A 48 -6.72 -0.05 -1.59
C GLY A 48 -5.40 0.69 -1.33
N SER A 49 -5.45 1.84 -0.65
CA SER A 49 -4.26 2.61 -0.25
C SER A 49 -3.35 1.86 0.73
N ILE A 50 -3.91 1.05 1.64
CA ILE A 50 -3.13 0.21 2.55
C ILE A 50 -2.44 -0.91 1.77
N VAL A 51 -3.14 -1.59 0.88
CA VAL A 51 -2.58 -2.66 0.04
C VAL A 51 -1.42 -2.14 -0.80
N SER A 52 -1.59 -1.02 -1.52
CA SER A 52 -0.49 -0.43 -2.30
C SER A 52 0.71 -0.02 -1.44
N ARG A 53 0.49 0.41 -0.19
CA ARG A 53 1.57 0.70 0.75
C ARG A 53 2.29 -0.56 1.21
N ILE A 54 1.57 -1.66 1.43
CA ILE A 54 2.14 -2.96 1.78
C ILE A 54 2.99 -3.49 0.62
N ASP A 55 2.49 -3.43 -0.61
CA ASP A 55 3.25 -3.87 -1.79
C ASP A 55 4.59 -3.13 -1.89
N ASN A 56 4.58 -1.81 -1.71
CA ASN A 56 5.80 -1.00 -1.68
C ASN A 56 6.78 -1.44 -0.58
N VAL A 57 6.28 -1.78 0.61
CA VAL A 57 7.12 -2.28 1.71
C VAL A 57 7.70 -3.65 1.36
N LEU A 58 6.90 -4.56 0.82
CA LEU A 58 7.34 -5.90 0.42
C LEU A 58 8.43 -5.84 -0.65
N THR A 59 8.23 -5.06 -1.71
CA THR A 59 9.25 -4.86 -2.75
C THR A 59 10.53 -4.26 -2.16
N LYS A 60 10.43 -3.29 -1.24
CA LYS A 60 11.61 -2.72 -0.57
C LYS A 60 12.34 -3.74 0.29
N LEU A 61 11.63 -4.59 1.03
CA LEU A 61 12.23 -5.65 1.82
C LEU A 61 12.95 -6.67 0.96
N GLU A 62 12.37 -7.05 -0.19
CA GLU A 62 13.03 -7.94 -1.15
C GLU A 62 14.34 -7.34 -1.70
N LEU A 63 14.31 -6.05 -2.06
CA LEU A 63 15.51 -5.33 -2.51
C LEU A 63 16.56 -5.23 -1.41
N LEU A 64 16.15 -4.95 -0.16
CA LEU A 64 17.06 -4.90 0.99
C LEU A 64 17.70 -6.26 1.26
N GLU A 65 16.95 -7.35 1.15
CA GLU A 65 17.47 -8.70 1.37
C GLU A 65 18.45 -9.08 0.25
N LYS A 66 18.11 -8.81 -1.02
CA LYS A 66 19.05 -8.99 -2.15
C LYS A 66 20.33 -8.17 -1.95
N GLY A 67 20.21 -6.90 -1.55
CA GLY A 67 21.36 -6.04 -1.28
C GLY A 67 22.17 -6.49 -0.06
N LYS A 68 21.56 -7.11 0.96
CA LYS A 68 22.27 -7.72 2.10
C LYS A 68 23.04 -8.97 1.66
N MET A 69 22.44 -9.80 0.81
CA MET A 69 23.11 -10.99 0.26
C MET A 69 24.35 -10.61 -0.54
N LYS A 70 24.22 -9.68 -1.51
CA LYS A 70 25.36 -9.18 -2.31
C LYS A 70 26.50 -8.67 -1.44
N ARG A 71 26.19 -7.84 -0.41
CA ARG A 71 27.19 -7.32 0.53
C ARG A 71 27.92 -8.44 1.28
N ARG A 72 27.21 -9.49 1.69
CA ARG A 72 27.84 -10.64 2.35
C ARG A 72 28.77 -11.39 1.41
N GLU A 73 28.35 -11.64 0.18
CA GLU A 73 29.17 -12.30 -0.85
C GLU A 73 30.42 -11.47 -1.18
N ALA A 74 30.28 -10.16 -1.34
CA ALA A 74 31.39 -9.25 -1.51
C ALA A 74 32.39 -9.31 -0.36
N LEU A 75 31.91 -9.22 0.88
CA LEU A 75 32.77 -9.32 2.06
C LEU A 75 33.52 -10.66 2.11
N THR A 76 32.83 -11.76 1.82
CA THR A 76 33.48 -13.09 1.72
C THR A 76 34.55 -13.10 0.63
N ARG A 77 34.30 -12.52 -0.55
CA ARG A 77 35.29 -12.42 -1.63
C ARG A 77 36.51 -11.59 -1.21
N ILE A 78 36.29 -10.46 -0.54
CA ILE A 78 37.35 -9.59 -0.02
C ILE A 78 38.21 -10.37 0.98
N LEU A 79 37.60 -11.03 1.97
CA LEU A 79 38.32 -11.82 2.97
C LEU A 79 39.12 -12.96 2.34
N ASN A 80 38.52 -13.71 1.42
CA ASN A 80 39.21 -14.79 0.71
C ASN A 80 40.42 -14.24 -0.08
N SER A 81 40.26 -13.13 -0.81
CA SER A 81 41.35 -12.54 -1.59
C SER A 81 42.57 -12.12 -0.77
N ILE A 82 42.37 -11.75 0.50
CA ILE A 82 43.46 -11.36 1.41
C ILE A 82 44.04 -12.57 2.12
N SER A 83 43.20 -13.58 2.41
CA SER A 83 43.61 -14.83 3.03
C SER A 83 44.52 -15.65 2.11
N GLU A 84 44.24 -15.70 0.81
CA GLU A 84 45.05 -16.45 -0.16
C GLU A 84 46.42 -15.82 -0.44
N ASP A 85 46.63 -14.56 -0.05
CA ASP A 85 47.84 -13.80 -0.37
C ASP A 85 48.83 -13.80 0.82
N ASP A 86 49.31 -14.99 1.21
CA ASP A 86 50.20 -15.21 2.36
C ASP A 86 51.57 -14.52 2.27
N LYS A 87 51.93 -14.01 1.09
CA LYS A 87 53.20 -13.31 0.85
C LYS A 87 53.15 -11.83 1.26
N LEU A 88 51.98 -11.28 1.55
CA LEU A 88 51.83 -9.87 1.94
C LEU A 88 52.10 -9.67 3.43
N SER A 89 52.89 -8.64 3.77
CA SER A 89 52.98 -8.15 5.15
C SER A 89 51.61 -7.72 5.66
N LYS A 90 51.42 -7.77 6.98
CA LYS A 90 50.18 -7.41 7.65
C LYS A 90 49.70 -6.00 7.29
N GLU A 91 50.63 -5.04 7.17
CA GLU A 91 50.36 -3.66 6.78
C GLU A 91 49.79 -3.57 5.35
N MET A 92 50.37 -4.32 4.40
CA MET A 92 49.89 -4.35 3.01
C MET A 92 48.53 -5.06 2.90
N LYS A 93 48.27 -6.10 3.71
CA LYS A 93 46.95 -6.75 3.79
C LYS A 93 45.88 -5.77 4.30
N HIS A 94 46.22 -4.94 5.29
CA HIS A 94 45.31 -3.94 5.85
C HIS A 94 44.96 -2.85 4.83
N GLU A 95 45.96 -2.28 4.15
CA GLU A 95 45.74 -1.26 3.11
C GLU A 95 44.88 -1.79 1.95
N ARG A 96 45.16 -3.02 1.51
CA ARG A 96 44.39 -3.68 0.44
C ARG A 96 42.95 -3.97 0.86
N LEU A 97 42.73 -4.38 2.11
CA LEU A 97 41.39 -4.57 2.69
C LEU A 97 40.58 -3.27 2.67
N GLU A 98 41.16 -2.18 3.18
CA GLU A 98 40.49 -0.88 3.22
C GLU A 98 40.14 -0.37 1.83
N LYS A 99 41.03 -0.57 0.85
CA LYS A 99 40.77 -0.21 -0.54
C LYS A 99 39.61 -1.00 -1.13
N MET A 100 39.60 -2.32 -0.98
CA MET A 100 38.52 -3.17 -1.52
C MET A 100 37.16 -2.89 -0.86
N ILE A 101 37.15 -2.61 0.45
CA ILE A 101 35.92 -2.22 1.16
C ILE A 101 35.41 -0.87 0.64
N ARG A 102 36.29 0.10 0.41
CA ARG A 102 35.91 1.42 -0.11
C ARG A 102 35.30 1.31 -1.51
N ASP A 103 35.97 0.58 -2.40
CA ASP A 103 35.52 0.36 -3.77
C ASP A 103 34.13 -0.33 -3.78
N GLU A 104 33.90 -1.33 -2.93
CA GLU A 104 32.59 -2.02 -2.79
C GLU A 104 31.50 -1.16 -2.14
N LEU A 105 31.86 -0.28 -1.18
CA LEU A 105 30.91 0.62 -0.54
C LEU A 105 30.40 1.69 -1.52
N GLU A 106 31.24 2.13 -2.45
CA GLU A 106 30.84 3.07 -3.50
C GLU A 106 29.86 2.40 -4.48
N GLU A 107 30.12 1.16 -4.90
CA GLU A 107 29.22 0.40 -5.79
C GLU A 107 27.84 0.15 -5.15
N THR A 108 27.81 -0.27 -3.89
CA THR A 108 26.56 -0.64 -3.19
C THR A 108 25.66 0.55 -2.84
N ASN A 109 26.19 1.79 -2.85
CA ASN A 109 25.37 2.99 -2.66
C ASN A 109 24.50 3.34 -3.88
N LEU A 110 24.84 2.85 -5.09
CA LEU A 110 24.00 3.06 -6.28
C LEU A 110 22.68 2.27 -6.20
N ASP A 111 22.71 1.05 -5.64
CA ASP A 111 21.54 0.17 -5.51
C ASP A 111 20.47 0.70 -4.52
N ARG A 112 20.82 1.67 -3.66
CA ARG A 112 19.92 2.24 -2.64
C ARG A 112 19.01 3.38 -3.13
N GLN A 113 19.34 4.01 -4.25
CA GLN A 113 18.58 5.15 -4.78
C GLN A 113 17.35 4.69 -5.57
N THR A 114 16.38 4.07 -4.88
CA THR A 114 15.01 4.05 -5.42
C THR A 114 14.32 5.34 -4.97
N PRO A 115 13.84 6.20 -5.90
CA PRO A 115 13.12 7.41 -5.52
C PRO A 115 11.91 7.01 -4.69
N ILE A 116 11.81 7.54 -3.47
CA ILE A 116 10.55 7.53 -2.74
C ILE A 116 9.62 8.43 -3.55
N GLN A 117 8.80 7.83 -4.40
CA GLN A 117 7.66 8.54 -4.98
C GLN A 117 6.77 8.92 -3.80
N ASN A 118 6.79 10.21 -3.50
CA ASN A 118 6.00 10.82 -2.45
C ASN A 118 4.52 10.59 -2.79
N LEU A 119 3.91 9.58 -2.17
CA LEU A 119 2.50 9.22 -2.35
C LEU A 119 1.61 10.22 -1.58
N ASN A 120 1.87 11.51 -1.75
CA ASN A 120 1.01 12.60 -1.31
C ASN A 120 0.11 12.99 -2.49
N GLN A 121 -0.75 12.07 -2.93
CA GLN A 121 -1.91 12.47 -3.69
C GLN A 121 -2.92 13.06 -2.72
N LYS A 122 -2.91 14.40 -2.69
CA LYS A 122 -3.94 15.29 -2.13
C LYS A 122 -5.31 14.63 -2.21
N THR A 123 -5.86 14.24 -1.06
CA THR A 123 -7.22 13.74 -0.92
C THR A 123 -8.18 14.86 -1.36
N LYS A 124 -8.63 14.82 -2.62
CA LYS A 124 -9.83 15.56 -3.01
C LYS A 124 -10.99 14.89 -2.30
N THR A 125 -11.43 15.50 -1.20
CA THR A 125 -12.66 15.15 -0.51
C THR A 125 -13.83 15.35 -1.48
N PRO A 126 -14.57 14.31 -1.88
CA PRO A 126 -15.80 14.49 -2.62
C PRO A 126 -16.89 14.85 -1.62
N GLY A 127 -17.41 16.08 -1.68
CA GLY A 127 -18.68 16.45 -1.04
C GLY A 127 -18.64 17.55 0.02
N ALA A 128 -18.05 18.70 -0.28
CA ALA A 128 -18.40 19.94 0.43
C ALA A 128 -19.45 20.71 -0.40
N PRO A 129 -20.72 20.81 0.03
CA PRO A 129 -21.67 21.74 -0.59
C PRO A 129 -21.23 23.18 -0.32
N GLY A 130 -21.29 24.00 -1.37
CA GLY A 130 -20.80 25.37 -1.39
C GLY A 130 -21.43 26.25 -0.31
N SER A 131 -20.57 26.99 0.39
CA SER A 131 -20.95 28.10 1.25
C SER A 131 -21.55 29.22 0.40
N GLY A 132 -22.74 29.67 0.78
CA GLY A 132 -23.48 30.73 0.09
C GLY A 132 -22.71 32.06 0.09
N HIS A 133 -22.72 32.70 -1.08
CA HIS A 133 -22.46 34.12 -1.23
C HIS A 133 -23.73 34.71 -1.87
N SER A 134 -24.38 35.63 -1.17
CA SER A 134 -25.37 36.53 -1.76
C SER A 134 -25.07 37.92 -1.21
N HIS A 135 -25.07 38.86 -2.16
CA HIS A 135 -24.71 40.27 -2.08
C HIS A 135 -25.44 41.04 -1.00
#